data_AF-A0A6L3VR02-F1
#
_entry.id   AF-A0A6L3VR02-F1
#
_cell.length_a   1.000
_cell.length_b   1.000
_cell.length_c   1.000
_cell.angle_alpha   90.00
_cell.angle_beta   90.00
_cell.angle_gamma   90.00
#
_symmetry.space_group_name_H-M   'P 1'
#
loop_
_entity.id
_entity.type
_entity.pdbx_description
1 polymer ?
#
loop_
_entity_poly.entity_id
_entity_poly.type
_entity_poly.pdbx_seq_one_letter_code
_entity_poly.pdbx_strand_id
1 'polypeptide(L)'
;MEAQALRTLQVVKRGAIKARTSAINAIRSVPVSASDELRDRSRNVRKSDLIEHCLRLRLGTDGPDASVKKALRRLARCCKMLNEERADVDAVIDVLVHRCAPALLELDAIGPGIAVTLLVTAGDNPQHLRSEAS
;
A
#
# COMPACT_ATOMS: atom_id res chain seq x y z
N MET A 1 14.91 -18.34 11.95
CA MET A 1 13.63 -17.80 12.47
C MET A 1 13.28 -16.44 11.86
N GLU A 2 14.23 -15.52 11.70
CA GLU A 2 13.94 -14.14 11.26
C GLU A 2 13.51 -14.02 9.78
N ALA A 3 14.04 -14.84 8.86
CA ALA A 3 13.61 -14.86 7.46
C ALA A 3 12.11 -15.21 7.29
N GLN A 4 11.58 -16.12 8.12
CA GLN A 4 10.16 -16.47 8.07
C GLN A 4 9.27 -15.31 8.55
N ALA A 5 9.72 -14.56 9.57
CA ALA A 5 9.01 -13.37 10.02
C ALA A 5 8.97 -12.29 8.93
N LEU A 6 10.11 -12.02 8.29
CA LEU A 6 10.20 -11.08 7.16
C LEU A 6 9.30 -11.51 5.98
N ARG A 7 9.26 -12.81 5.65
CA ARG A 7 8.33 -13.35 4.62
C ARG A 7 6.88 -13.06 4.97
N THR A 8 6.45 -13.38 6.19
CA THR A 8 5.07 -13.15 6.63
C THR A 8 4.71 -11.67 6.57
N LEU A 9 5.59 -10.77 7.02
CA LEU A 9 5.37 -9.32 6.93
C LEU A 9 5.29 -8.84 5.47
N GLN A 10 6.11 -9.38 4.56
CA GLN A 10 6.00 -9.08 3.14
C GLN A 10 4.67 -9.55 2.52
N VAL A 11 4.05 -10.62 3.03
CA VAL A 11 2.71 -11.04 2.61
C VAL A 11 1.67 -10.00 3.03
N VAL A 12 1.72 -9.52 4.27
CA VAL A 12 0.81 -8.48 4.77
C VAL A 12 0.97 -7.19 3.96
N LYS A 13 2.21 -6.71 3.76
CA LYS A 13 2.52 -5.53 2.93
C LYS A 13 1.95 -5.65 1.52
N ARG A 14 2.18 -6.80 0.86
CA ARG A 14 1.64 -7.06 -0.50
C ARG A 14 0.11 -7.09 -0.50
N GLY A 15 -0.51 -7.65 0.53
CA GLY A 15 -1.96 -7.63 0.74
C GLY A 15 -2.51 -6.21 0.83
N ALA A 16 -1.92 -5.37 1.69
CA ALA A 16 -2.31 -3.97 1.86
C ALA A 16 -2.20 -3.17 0.55
N ILE A 17 -1.10 -3.36 -0.21
CA ILE A 17 -0.89 -2.72 -1.52
C ILE A 17 -1.97 -3.14 -2.53
N LYS A 18 -2.30 -4.44 -2.59
CA LYS A 18 -3.33 -4.96 -3.50
C LYS A 18 -4.71 -4.45 -3.13
N ALA A 19 -5.08 -4.50 -1.85
CA ALA A 19 -6.35 -3.99 -1.34
C ALA A 19 -6.51 -2.50 -1.63
N ARG A 20 -5.44 -1.72 -1.43
CA ARG A 20 -5.45 -0.27 -1.72
C ARG A 20 -5.64 0.00 -3.20
N THR A 21 -4.93 -0.74 -4.05
CA THR A 21 -5.10 -0.64 -5.51
C THR A 21 -6.53 -0.93 -5.92
N SER A 22 -7.13 -1.98 -5.37
CA SER A 22 -8.54 -2.33 -5.60
C SER A 22 -9.49 -1.20 -5.15
N ALA A 23 -9.29 -0.63 -3.96
CA ALA A 23 -10.10 0.47 -3.47
C ALA A 23 -9.99 1.74 -4.33
N ILE A 24 -8.79 2.08 -4.83
CA ILE A 24 -8.58 3.18 -5.77
C ILE A 24 -9.32 2.92 -7.09
N ASN A 25 -9.26 1.69 -7.59
CA ASN A 25 -9.97 1.33 -8.82
C ASN A 25 -11.49 1.41 -8.64
N ALA A 26 -12.03 1.01 -7.48
CA ALA A 26 -13.43 1.19 -7.14
C ALA A 26 -13.82 2.68 -7.07
N ILE A 27 -12.99 3.54 -6.48
CA ILE A 27 -13.23 5.00 -6.49
C ILE A 27 -13.33 5.54 -7.92
N ARG A 28 -12.49 5.01 -8.83
CA ARG A 28 -12.47 5.44 -10.24
C ARG A 28 -13.64 4.88 -11.07
N SER A 29 -14.25 3.77 -10.67
CA SER A 29 -15.40 3.18 -11.39
C SER A 29 -16.75 3.77 -10.96
N VAL A 30 -16.87 4.24 -9.72
CA VAL A 30 -18.11 4.80 -9.15
C VAL A 30 -18.70 6.01 -9.92
N PRO A 31 -17.92 6.93 -10.55
CA PRO A 31 -18.48 8.01 -11.36
C PRO A 31 -19.33 7.55 -12.54
N VAL A 32 -19.20 6.29 -12.99
CA VAL A 32 -20.02 5.72 -14.07
C VAL A 32 -21.51 5.67 -13.68
N SER A 33 -21.83 5.60 -12.39
CA SER A 33 -23.20 5.51 -11.88
C SER A 33 -23.74 6.80 -11.26
N ALA A 34 -22.99 7.90 -11.32
CA ALA A 34 -23.35 9.17 -10.68
C ALA A 34 -24.12 10.14 -11.61
N SER A 35 -24.67 11.23 -11.07
CA SER A 35 -25.19 12.34 -11.89
C SER A 35 -24.09 13.01 -12.73
N ASP A 36 -24.46 13.70 -13.82
CA ASP A 36 -23.50 14.41 -14.69
C ASP A 36 -22.73 15.51 -13.94
N GLU A 37 -23.37 16.20 -13.00
CA GLU A 37 -22.71 17.19 -12.15
C GLU A 37 -21.60 16.57 -11.29
N LEU A 38 -21.81 15.37 -10.74
CA LEU A 38 -20.80 14.70 -9.94
C LEU A 38 -19.66 14.15 -10.80
N ARG A 39 -19.98 13.68 -12.02
CA ARG A 39 -18.98 13.25 -13.01
C ARG A 39 -18.05 14.39 -13.39
N ASP A 40 -18.58 15.57 -13.71
CA ASP A 40 -17.77 16.72 -14.14
C ASP A 40 -16.89 17.25 -13.01
N ARG A 41 -17.40 17.32 -11.78
CA ARG A 41 -16.60 17.68 -10.61
C ARG A 41 -15.46 16.68 -10.35
N SER A 42 -15.71 15.39 -10.56
CA SER A 42 -14.72 14.33 -10.34
C SER A 42 -13.65 14.28 -11.43
N ARG A 43 -13.99 14.64 -12.68
CA ARG A 43 -13.07 14.62 -13.83
C ARG A 43 -11.87 15.56 -13.66
N ASN A 44 -12.05 16.65 -12.93
CA ASN A 44 -11.03 17.68 -12.71
C ASN A 44 -10.11 17.43 -11.51
N VAL A 45 -10.25 16.28 -10.83
CA VAL A 45 -9.41 15.94 -9.67
C VAL A 45 -8.14 15.23 -10.13
N ARG A 46 -6.98 15.73 -9.71
CA ARG A 46 -5.70 15.08 -9.98
C ARG A 46 -5.65 13.69 -9.33
N LYS A 47 -4.97 12.74 -9.97
CA LYS A 47 -4.82 11.36 -9.45
C LYS A 47 -4.23 11.33 -8.04
N SER A 48 -3.32 12.25 -7.71
CA SER A 48 -2.70 12.40 -6.38
C SER A 48 -3.71 12.81 -5.32
N ASP A 49 -4.74 13.56 -5.70
CA ASP A 49 -5.63 14.25 -4.77
C ASP A 49 -6.98 13.53 -4.64
N LEU A 50 -7.18 12.44 -5.39
CA LEU A 50 -8.45 11.73 -5.50
C LEU A 50 -8.95 11.21 -4.14
N ILE A 51 -8.08 10.55 -3.37
CA ILE A 51 -8.44 10.02 -2.03
C ILE A 51 -8.90 11.16 -1.13
N GLU A 52 -8.11 12.23 -1.09
CA GLU A 52 -8.33 13.37 -0.22
C GLU A 52 -9.58 14.16 -0.64
N HIS A 53 -9.82 14.31 -1.95
CA HIS A 53 -11.07 14.85 -2.49
C HIS A 53 -12.29 14.04 -2.03
N CYS A 54 -12.24 12.70 -2.13
CA CYS A 54 -13.31 11.83 -1.68
C CYS A 54 -13.54 11.91 -0.15
N LEU A 55 -12.48 12.11 0.64
CA LEU A 55 -12.61 12.36 2.08
C LEU A 55 -13.35 13.66 2.38
N ARG A 56 -13.14 14.72 1.58
CA ARG A 56 -13.77 16.04 1.78
C ARG A 56 -15.18 16.19 1.21
N LEU A 57 -15.71 15.20 0.49
CA LEU A 57 -17.06 15.25 -0.08
C LEU A 57 -18.15 15.56 0.96
N ARG A 58 -18.80 16.72 0.86
CA ARG A 58 -19.95 17.05 1.73
C ARG A 58 -21.06 16.01 1.53
N LEU A 59 -21.35 15.24 2.57
CA LEU A 59 -22.44 14.28 2.56
C LEU A 59 -23.74 15.05 2.82
N GLY A 60 -24.61 15.11 1.82
CA GLY A 60 -26.01 15.45 2.03
C GLY A 60 -26.74 14.27 2.70
N THR A 61 -27.81 14.56 3.42
CA THR A 61 -28.76 13.55 3.90
C THR A 61 -29.61 13.02 2.74
N ASP A 62 -29.91 13.89 1.76
CA ASP A 62 -30.87 13.64 0.68
C ASP A 62 -30.28 13.99 -0.69
N GLY A 63 -30.82 13.34 -1.74
CA GLY A 63 -30.46 13.55 -3.13
C GLY A 63 -29.87 12.31 -3.82
N PRO A 64 -29.92 12.26 -5.17
CA PRO A 64 -29.58 11.07 -5.96
C PRO A 64 -28.12 10.60 -5.75
N ASP A 65 -27.21 11.52 -5.42
CA ASP A 65 -25.79 11.21 -5.22
C ASP A 65 -25.38 10.94 -3.77
N ALA A 66 -26.32 10.98 -2.80
CA ALA A 66 -25.98 10.83 -1.38
C ALA A 66 -25.30 9.48 -1.09
N SER A 67 -25.83 8.39 -1.66
CA SER A 67 -25.25 7.04 -1.53
C SER A 67 -23.89 6.92 -2.22
N VAL A 68 -23.74 7.54 -3.39
CA VAL A 68 -22.47 7.57 -4.13
C VAL A 68 -21.37 8.29 -3.34
N LYS A 69 -21.67 9.48 -2.80
CA LYS A 69 -20.71 10.25 -1.98
C LYS A 69 -20.33 9.49 -0.70
N LYS A 70 -21.28 8.81 -0.06
CA LYS A 70 -21.02 7.94 1.10
C LYS A 70 -20.08 6.79 0.73
N ALA A 71 -20.31 6.11 -0.39
CA ALA A 71 -19.46 5.03 -0.89
C ALA A 71 -18.03 5.51 -1.20
N LEU A 72 -17.89 6.61 -1.94
CA LEU A 72 -16.59 7.23 -2.24
C LEU A 72 -15.80 7.56 -0.98
N ARG A 73 -16.46 8.17 0.03
CA ARG A 73 -15.81 8.49 1.30
C ARG A 73 -15.42 7.24 2.11
N ARG A 74 -16.22 6.17 2.06
CA ARG A 74 -15.88 4.88 2.70
C ARG A 74 -14.64 4.27 2.03
N LEU A 75 -14.59 4.21 0.71
CA LEU A 75 -13.44 3.71 -0.04
C LEU A 75 -12.18 4.55 0.23
N ALA A 76 -12.31 5.88 0.28
CA ALA A 76 -11.19 6.76 0.57
C ALA A 76 -10.62 6.56 1.98
N ARG A 77 -11.48 6.35 2.99
CA ARG A 77 -11.03 5.96 4.34
C ARG A 77 -10.32 4.62 4.35
N CYS A 78 -10.82 3.64 3.60
CA CYS A 78 -10.16 2.34 3.45
C CYS A 78 -8.76 2.52 2.84
N CYS A 79 -8.60 3.35 1.81
CA CYS A 79 -7.27 3.66 1.25
C CYS A 79 -6.32 4.29 2.28
N LYS A 80 -6.82 5.18 3.16
CA LYS A 80 -6.02 5.81 4.21
C LYS A 80 -5.56 4.77 5.25
N MET A 81 -6.48 3.96 5.75
CA MET A 81 -6.19 2.87 6.68
C MET A 81 -5.16 1.89 6.10
N LEU A 82 -5.29 1.51 4.82
CA LEU A 82 -4.34 0.60 4.17
C LEU A 82 -2.96 1.23 3.91
N ASN A 83 -2.88 2.57 3.83
CA ASN A 83 -1.60 3.27 3.80
C ASN A 83 -0.92 3.25 5.17
N GLU A 84 -1.69 3.47 6.23
CA GLU A 84 -1.21 3.40 7.63
C GLU A 84 -0.70 1.98 7.93
N GLU A 85 -1.52 0.95 7.66
CA GLU A 85 -1.13 -0.46 7.81
C GLU A 85 0.18 -0.79 7.05
N ARG A 86 0.31 -0.31 5.81
CA ARG A 86 1.54 -0.50 5.04
C ARG A 86 2.74 0.17 5.74
N ALA A 87 2.58 1.40 6.21
CA ALA A 87 3.65 2.15 6.86
C ALA A 87 4.08 1.48 8.17
N ASP A 88 3.13 0.96 8.94
CA ASP A 88 3.40 0.23 10.18
C ASP A 88 4.18 -1.06 9.89
N VAL A 89 3.78 -1.83 8.87
CA VAL A 89 4.52 -3.04 8.44
C VAL A 89 5.90 -2.69 7.89
N ASP A 90 6.04 -1.60 7.13
CA ASP A 90 7.33 -1.10 6.64
C ASP A 90 8.26 -0.79 7.82
N ALA A 91 7.79 -0.10 8.86
CA ALA A 91 8.59 0.19 10.05
C ALA A 91 9.04 -1.07 10.80
N VAL A 92 8.18 -2.09 10.93
CA VAL A 92 8.55 -3.37 11.55
C VAL A 92 9.60 -4.10 10.71
N ILE A 93 9.45 -4.13 9.38
CA ILE A 93 10.45 -4.70 8.47
C ILE A 93 11.79 -3.98 8.64
N ASP A 94 11.79 -2.65 8.68
CA ASP A 94 13.01 -1.86 8.82
C ASP A 94 13.75 -2.24 10.11
N VAL A 95 13.06 -2.29 11.25
CA VAL A 95 13.68 -2.70 12.53
C VAL A 95 14.28 -4.11 12.44
N LEU A 96 13.58 -5.06 11.83
CA LEU A 96 14.09 -6.42 11.69
C LEU A 96 15.30 -6.48 10.76
N VAL A 97 15.28 -5.77 9.63
CA VAL A 97 16.42 -5.74 8.69
C VAL A 97 17.66 -5.16 9.37
N HIS A 98 17.54 -4.06 10.12
CA HIS A 98 18.67 -3.47 10.86
C HIS A 98 19.27 -4.43 11.89
N ARG A 99 18.45 -5.30 12.49
CA ARG A 99 18.92 -6.33 13.43
C ARG A 99 19.55 -7.52 12.73
N CYS A 100 18.97 -7.98 11.63
CA CYS A 100 19.36 -9.23 10.97
C CYS A 100 20.59 -9.07 10.07
N ALA A 101 20.71 -7.92 9.39
CA ALA A 101 21.74 -7.70 8.38
C ALA A 101 22.14 -6.23 8.28
N PRO A 102 22.70 -5.64 9.35
CA PRO A 102 23.18 -4.25 9.33
C PRO A 102 24.21 -4.01 8.22
N ALA A 103 25.11 -4.99 7.97
CA ALA A 103 26.10 -4.91 6.91
C ALA A 103 25.52 -4.79 5.49
N LEU A 104 24.30 -5.29 5.24
CA LEU A 104 23.63 -5.08 3.94
C LEU A 104 23.22 -3.63 3.76
N LEU A 105 22.91 -2.90 4.83
CA LEU A 105 22.50 -1.50 4.78
C LEU A 105 23.69 -0.53 4.66
N GLU A 106 24.91 -1.02 4.85
CA GLU A 106 26.14 -0.26 4.64
C GLU A 106 26.56 -0.23 3.15
N LEU A 107 25.95 -1.08 2.32
CA LEU A 107 26.20 -1.13 0.89
C LEU A 107 25.44 -0.03 0.17
N ASP A 108 26.11 0.66 -0.75
CA ASP A 108 25.50 1.68 -1.58
C ASP A 108 24.28 1.14 -2.33
N ALA A 109 23.22 1.95 -2.36
CA ALA A 109 21.91 1.64 -2.95
C ALA A 109 21.08 0.53 -2.26
N ILE A 110 21.52 -0.05 -1.15
CA ILE A 110 20.72 -1.05 -0.41
C ILE A 110 19.96 -0.40 0.76
N GLY A 111 18.71 -0.06 0.50
CA GLY A 111 17.75 0.30 1.54
C GLY A 111 17.04 -0.91 2.16
N PRO A 112 16.29 -0.72 3.26
CA PRO A 112 15.57 -1.80 3.95
C PRO A 112 14.66 -2.64 3.07
N GLY A 113 14.00 -2.03 2.08
CA GLY A 113 13.14 -2.71 1.12
C GLY A 113 13.87 -3.70 0.20
N ILE A 114 15.12 -3.37 -0.19
CA ILE A 114 15.96 -4.25 -1.00
C ILE A 114 16.56 -5.34 -0.09
N ALA A 115 17.07 -4.95 1.08
CA ALA A 115 17.65 -5.87 2.05
C ALA A 115 16.64 -6.95 2.50
N VAL A 116 15.38 -6.60 2.79
CA VAL A 116 14.35 -7.61 3.14
C VAL A 116 14.13 -8.62 2.00
N THR A 117 14.18 -8.15 0.74
CA THR A 117 14.00 -9.02 -0.43
C THR A 117 15.16 -9.99 -0.54
N LEU A 118 16.40 -9.49 -0.41
CA LEU A 118 17.60 -10.32 -0.40
C LEU A 118 17.57 -11.36 0.74
N LEU A 119 17.20 -10.96 1.95
CA LEU A 119 17.12 -11.85 3.11
C LEU A 119 16.07 -12.96 2.94
N VAL A 120 14.91 -12.61 2.38
CA VAL A 120 13.85 -13.59 2.08
C VAL A 120 14.31 -14.59 1.01
N THR A 121 14.86 -14.09 -0.10
CA THR A 121 15.30 -14.93 -1.23
C THR A 121 16.51 -15.80 -0.86
N ALA A 122 17.48 -15.25 -0.13
CA ALA A 122 18.65 -16.00 0.32
C ALA A 122 18.29 -17.03 1.41
N GLY A 123 17.32 -16.71 2.28
CA GLY A 123 16.76 -17.65 3.25
C GLY A 123 15.98 -18.80 2.63
N ASP A 124 15.51 -18.66 1.38
CA ASP A 124 14.91 -19.75 0.59
C ASP A 124 15.96 -20.65 -0.07
N ASN A 125 17.21 -20.20 -0.18
CA ASN A 125 18.32 -20.92 -0.79
C ASN A 125 19.62 -20.75 0.03
N PRO A 126 19.71 -21.35 1.23
CA PRO A 126 20.87 -21.21 2.11
C PRO A 126 22.20 -21.70 1.49
N GLN A 127 22.12 -22.53 0.45
CA GLN A 127 23.29 -22.97 -0.34
C GLN A 127 23.97 -21.85 -1.17
N HIS A 128 23.31 -20.71 -1.44
CA HIS A 128 23.90 -19.65 -2.27
C HIS A 128 24.73 -18.61 -1.50
N LEU A 129 24.59 -18.49 -0.18
CA LEU A 129 25.39 -17.57 0.64
C LEU A 129 26.74 -18.16 1.08
N ARG A 130 27.04 -19.42 0.73
CA ARG A 130 28.29 -20.11 1.04
C ARG A 130 29.15 -20.44 -0.19
N SER A 131 28.75 -20.01 -1.38
CA SER A 131 29.47 -20.33 -2.61
C SER A 131 30.10 -19.08 -3.22
N GLU A 132 31.05 -18.48 -2.50
CA GLU A 132 32.28 -18.09 -3.17
C GLU A 132 33.15 -19.36 -3.25
N ALA A 133 33.01 -20.10 -4.35
CA ALA A 133 34.00 -21.06 -4.76
C ALA A 133 33.91 -21.25 -6.28
N SER A 134 34.88 -20.62 -6.95
CA SER A 134 35.32 -20.73 -8.36
C SER A 134 34.52 -20.00 -9.43
#